data_AF-A0A1L9QXX5-F1
#
_entry.id   AF-A0A1L9QXX5-F1
#
_cell.length_a   1.000
_cell.length_b   1.000
_cell.length_c   1.000
_cell.angle_alpha   90.00
_cell.angle_beta   90.00
_cell.angle_gamma   90.00
#
_symmetry.space_group_name_H-M   'P 1'
#
loop_
_entity.id
_entity.type
_entity.pdbx_description
1 polymer ?
#
loop_
_entity_poly.entity_id
_entity_poly.type
_entity_poly.pdbx_seq_one_letter_code
_entity_poly.pdbx_strand_id
1 'polypeptide(L)'
;MDTLRNYHELVRNLLLKYGQYKPSNGEIEPEVILDLERDRYELMHVGWDNQRRVHGSVIHIDIIEGKIWIQHDGTNISVKDSRDTDT
;
A
#
# COMPACT_ATOMS: atom_id res chain seq x y z
N MET A 1 -10.56 24.46 5.12
CA MET A 1 -11.15 23.48 4.19
C MET A 1 -10.24 23.20 2.99
N ASP A 2 -8.92 23.35 3.12
CA ASP A 2 -7.95 23.15 2.01
C ASP A 2 -6.78 22.23 2.40
N THR A 3 -6.71 21.79 3.66
CA THR A 3 -5.71 20.83 4.17
C THR A 3 -6.19 19.39 4.13
N LEU A 4 -7.52 19.17 4.04
CA LEU A 4 -8.17 17.90 3.70
C LEU A 4 -8.14 17.71 2.18
N ARG A 5 -6.94 17.75 1.60
CA ARG A 5 -6.69 17.07 0.33
C ARG A 5 -7.18 15.64 0.57
N ASN A 6 -8.23 15.27 -0.14
CA ASN A 6 -9.12 14.17 0.19
C ASN A 6 -8.31 12.91 0.57
N TYR A 7 -8.38 12.45 1.83
CA TYR A 7 -7.63 11.26 2.27
C TYR A 7 -7.91 10.07 1.36
N HIS A 8 -9.12 9.95 0.81
CA HIS A 8 -9.48 8.94 -0.17
C HIS A 8 -8.63 9.07 -1.45
N GLU A 9 -8.42 10.28 -1.97
CA GLU A 9 -7.56 10.50 -3.14
C GLU A 9 -6.08 10.25 -2.83
N LEU A 10 -5.61 10.67 -1.65
CA LEU A 10 -4.23 10.45 -1.24
C LEU A 10 -3.93 8.95 -1.11
N VAL A 11 -4.78 8.21 -0.40
CA VAL A 11 -4.62 6.76 -0.21
C VAL A 11 -4.78 6.02 -1.53
N ARG A 12 -5.79 6.37 -2.35
CA ARG A 12 -5.95 5.78 -3.69
C ARG A 12 -4.72 6.01 -4.57
N ASN A 13 -4.21 7.24 -4.64
CA ASN A 13 -3.04 7.56 -5.46
C ASN A 13 -1.77 6.87 -4.93
N LEU A 14 -1.64 6.74 -3.61
CA LEU A 14 -0.58 5.97 -2.98
C LEU A 14 -0.61 4.52 -3.46
N LEU A 15 -1.74 3.84 -3.32
CA LEU A 15 -1.88 2.43 -3.73
C LEU A 15 -1.69 2.26 -5.24
N LEU A 16 -2.27 3.14 -6.07
CA LEU A 16 -2.08 3.09 -7.51
C LEU A 16 -0.61 3.30 -7.92
N LYS A 17 0.12 4.17 -7.21
CA LYS A 17 1.55 4.35 -7.43
C LYS A 17 2.33 3.10 -7.06
N TYR A 18 2.09 2.51 -5.89
CA TYR A 18 2.79 1.29 -5.47
C TYR A 18 2.40 0.07 -6.31
N GLY A 19 1.16 0.00 -6.80
CA GLY A 19 0.67 -1.05 -7.69
C GLY A 19 1.29 -1.03 -9.09
N GLN A 20 2.11 -0.02 -9.43
CA GLN A 20 2.92 -0.05 -10.66
C GLN A 20 4.17 -0.93 -10.53
N TYR A 21 4.60 -1.24 -9.30
CA TYR A 21 5.81 -2.01 -9.06
C TYR A 21 5.47 -3.49 -8.99
N LYS A 22 5.78 -4.20 -10.08
CA LYS A 22 5.69 -5.66 -10.13
C LYS A 22 6.94 -6.28 -9.48
N PRO A 23 6.78 -7.34 -8.65
CA PRO A 23 7.92 -8.12 -8.17
C PRO A 23 8.80 -8.62 -9.32
N SER A 24 10.12 -8.64 -9.11
CA SER A 24 11.09 -9.07 -10.13
C SER A 24 11.14 -10.59 -10.32
N ASN A 25 10.52 -11.36 -9.43
CA ASN A 25 10.50 -12.81 -9.42
C ASN A 25 9.07 -13.36 -9.57
N GLY A 26 8.98 -14.53 -10.19
CA GLY A 26 7.72 -15.25 -10.37
C GLY A 26 6.74 -14.57 -11.32
N GLU A 27 5.58 -15.20 -11.47
CA GLU A 27 4.41 -14.68 -12.16
C GLU A 27 3.48 -14.07 -11.12
N ILE A 28 3.88 -12.93 -10.57
CA ILE A 28 3.16 -12.22 -9.49
C ILE A 28 2.69 -10.88 -9.99
N GLU A 29 1.41 -10.59 -9.87
CA GLU A 29 0.83 -9.30 -10.23
C GLU A 29 0.44 -8.50 -8.98
N PRO A 30 0.66 -7.17 -8.99
CA PRO A 30 0.04 -6.28 -8.03
C PRO A 30 -1.45 -6.09 -8.35
N GLU A 31 -2.30 -6.26 -7.36
CA GLU A 31 -3.74 -6.01 -7.45
C GLU A 31 -4.15 -4.90 -6.49
N VAL A 32 -4.67 -3.80 -7.03
CA VAL A 32 -5.21 -2.68 -6.23
C VAL A 32 -6.72 -2.88 -6.05
N ILE A 33 -7.14 -3.01 -4.80
CA ILE A 33 -8.51 -3.24 -4.36
C ILE A 33 -9.01 -1.97 -3.66
N LEU A 34 -10.11 -1.41 -4.16
CA LEU A 34 -10.69 -0.18 -3.65
C LEU A 34 -12.17 -0.43 -3.31
N ASP A 35 -12.51 -0.48 -2.04
CA ASP A 35 -13.89 -0.39 -1.56
C ASP A 35 -14.15 1.07 -1.14
N LEU A 36 -14.56 1.88 -2.13
CA LEU A 36 -14.82 3.31 -1.94
C LEU A 36 -16.08 3.59 -1.12
N GLU A 37 -16.98 2.62 -0.98
CA GLU A 37 -18.21 2.79 -0.19
C GLU A 37 -17.97 2.55 1.30
N ARG A 38 -16.99 1.69 1.63
CA ARG A 38 -16.64 1.33 3.00
C ARG A 38 -15.28 1.86 3.44
N ASP A 39 -14.67 2.70 2.62
CA ASP A 39 -13.40 3.36 2.88
C ASP A 39 -12.24 2.41 3.15
N ARG A 40 -12.14 1.32 2.35
CA ARG A 40 -11.08 0.32 2.46
C ARG A 40 -10.24 0.26 1.21
N TYR A 41 -8.93 0.20 1.40
CA TYR A 41 -7.93 0.35 0.36
C TYR A 41 -6.85 -0.71 0.57
N GLU A 42 -6.68 -1.61 -0.38
CA GLU A 42 -5.68 -2.67 -0.27
C GLU A 42 -4.88 -2.84 -1.56
N LEU A 43 -3.57 -3.03 -1.42
CA LEU A 43 -2.68 -3.49 -2.47
C LEU A 43 -2.23 -4.89 -2.10
N MET A 44 -2.45 -5.84 -3.00
CA MET A 44 -2.05 -7.23 -2.83
C MET A 44 -1.04 -7.67 -3.89
N HIS A 45 -0.21 -8.64 -3.54
CA HIS A 45 0.52 -9.44 -4.52
C HIS A 45 -0.20 -10.77 -4.71
N VAL A 46 -0.52 -11.07 -5.96
CA VAL A 46 -1.29 -12.24 -6.37
C VAL A 46 -0.59 -12.93 -7.52
N GLY A 47 -0.19 -14.18 -7.32
CA GLY A 47 0.38 -14.99 -8.40
C GLY A 47 1.11 -16.23 -7.90
N TRP A 48 2.16 -16.62 -8.62
CA TRP A 48 2.96 -17.81 -8.31
C TRP A 48 4.44 -17.50 -8.39
N ASP A 49 5.19 -17.99 -7.40
CA ASP A 49 6.64 -18.03 -7.42
C ASP A 49 7.07 -19.49 -7.48
N ASN A 50 7.35 -19.98 -8.70
CA ASN A 50 7.48 -21.40 -8.99
C ASN A 50 6.22 -22.17 -8.53
N GLN A 51 6.36 -23.12 -7.60
CA GLN A 51 5.25 -23.91 -7.05
C GLN A 51 4.59 -23.25 -5.82
N ARG A 52 5.10 -22.10 -5.38
CA ARG A 52 4.58 -21.39 -4.20
C ARG A 52 3.53 -20.38 -4.62
N ARG A 53 2.31 -20.54 -4.09
CA ARG A 53 1.25 -19.54 -4.22
C ARG A 53 1.65 -18.26 -3.49
N VAL A 54 1.56 -17.12 -4.19
CA VAL A 54 1.68 -15.79 -3.61
C VAL A 54 0.29 -15.17 -3.58
N HIS A 55 -0.18 -14.86 -2.38
CA HIS A 55 -1.46 -14.20 -2.15
C HIS A 55 -1.40 -13.50 -0.79
N GLY A 56 -1.00 -12.23 -0.80
CA GLY A 56 -0.76 -11.50 0.45
C GLY A 56 -0.85 -9.99 0.28
N SER A 57 -1.26 -9.34 1.36
CA SER A 57 -1.34 -7.88 1.45
C SER A 57 0.06 -7.27 1.43
N VAL A 58 0.22 -6.15 0.71
CA VAL A 58 1.41 -5.31 0.68
C VAL A 58 1.16 -4.03 1.46
N ILE A 59 0.00 -3.40 1.24
CA ILE A 59 -0.48 -2.23 1.97
C ILE A 59 -1.98 -2.41 2.18
N HIS A 60 -2.46 -2.24 3.41
CA HIS A 60 -3.89 -2.22 3.72
C HIS A 60 -4.18 -1.01 4.59
N ILE A 61 -5.04 -0.12 4.11
CA ILE A 61 -5.42 1.12 4.76
C ILE A 61 -6.94 1.23 4.80
N ASP A 62 -7.48 1.58 5.96
CA ASP A 62 -8.86 2.00 6.11
C ASP A 62 -8.93 3.49 6.45
N ILE A 63 -10.02 4.15 6.06
CA ILE A 63 -10.37 5.47 6.59
C ILE A 63 -11.60 5.29 7.49
N ILE A 64 -11.41 5.39 8.80
CA ILE A 64 -12.47 5.17 9.79
C ILE A 64 -12.66 6.48 10.55
N GLU A 65 -13.89 7.01 10.51
CA GLU A 65 -14.26 8.29 11.14
C GLU A 65 -13.34 9.44 10.71
N GLY A 66 -12.95 9.46 9.42
CA GLY A 66 -12.09 10.49 8.85
C GLY A 66 -10.61 10.39 9.26
N LYS A 67 -10.18 9.28 9.87
CA LYS A 67 -8.79 9.01 10.24
C LYS A 67 -8.23 7.84 9.43
N ILE A 68 -6.96 7.93 9.08
CA ILE A 68 -6.24 6.85 8.39
C ILE A 68 -5.82 5.78 9.40
N TRP A 69 -6.16 4.53 9.10
CA TRP A 69 -5.75 3.33 9.84
C TRP A 69 -4.90 2.46 8.93
N ILE A 70 -3.66 2.22 9.31
CA ILE A 70 -2.77 1.29 8.60
C ILE A 70 -2.98 -0.09 9.20
N GLN A 71 -3.72 -0.95 8.49
CA GLN A 71 -3.97 -2.33 8.90
C GLN A 71 -2.76 -3.22 8.61
N HIS A 72 -2.06 -2.93 7.51
CA HIS A 72 -0.84 -3.64 7.12
C HIS A 72 0.11 -2.71 6.35
N ASP A 73 1.40 -2.77 6.68
CA ASP A 73 2.49 -2.15 5.92
C ASP A 73 3.61 -3.16 5.71
N GLY A 74 3.66 -3.72 4.50
CA GLY A 74 4.68 -4.65 4.04
C GLY A 74 5.78 -3.99 3.21
N THR A 75 5.84 -2.65 3.13
CA THR A 75 6.78 -1.95 2.24
C THR A 75 8.23 -2.02 2.71
N ASN A 76 8.51 -2.55 3.90
CA ASN A 76 9.84 -2.57 4.55
C ASN A 76 10.53 -1.18 4.59
N ILE A 77 9.78 -0.09 4.37
CA ILE A 77 10.26 1.27 4.57
C ILE A 77 10.22 1.52 6.07
N SER A 78 11.23 1.03 6.78
CA SER A 78 11.60 1.68 8.03
C SER A 78 11.90 3.13 7.68
N VAL A 79 11.18 4.08 8.31
CA VAL A 79 11.67 5.45 8.48
C VAL A 79 12.91 5.34 9.35
N LYS A 80 14.02 4.87 8.78
CA LYS A 80 15.34 5.10 9.34
C LYS A 80 15.54 6.58 9.11
N ASP A 81 15.27 7.32 10.17
CA ASP A 81 15.62 8.72 10.36
C ASP A 81 17.02 8.91 9.79
N SER A 82 17.13 9.49 8.59
CA SER A 82 18.41 9.91 8.04
C SER A 82 18.81 11.19 8.77
N ARG A 83 19.12 11.02 10.06
CA ARG A 83 19.96 11.92 10.84
C ARG A 83 21.29 11.22 11.05
N ASP A 84 21.94 10.87 9.95
CA ASP A 84 23.39 10.78 9.96
C ASP A 84 23.88 12.24 9.94
N THR A 85 24.07 12.76 11.14
CA THR A 85 25.01 13.85 11.41
C THR A 85 26.39 13.34 11.02
N ASP A 86 26.86 13.70 9.82
CA ASP A 86 28.28 13.65 9.52
C ASP A 86 28.90 15.01 9.90
N THR A 87 29.66 14.93 11.00
CA THR A 87 30.85 15.72 11.31
C THR A 87 31.84 15.79 10.14
#